data_AF-A0A858U769-F1
#
_entry.id   AF-A0A858U769-F1
#
_cell.length_a   1.000
_cell.length_b   1.000
_cell.length_c   1.000
_cell.angle_alpha   90.00
_cell.angle_beta   90.00
_cell.angle_gamma   90.00
#
_symmetry.space_group_name_H-M   'P 1'
#
loop_
_entity.id
_entity.type
_entity.pdbx_description
1 polymer ?
#
loop_
_entity_poly.entity_id
_entity_poly.type
_entity_poly.pdbx_seq_one_letter_code
_entity_poly.pdbx_strand_id
1 'polypeptide(L)'
;MLTNKIKKIIVLSLLSTVTISSITALAFVLIHKKSQQKVIKNKDDQTKNKEKHNKTKLLKQKNTEELTADNIFPTVDITDYYSKIKIRNNKAIINDDMIAFIIQDIIKKMAVNQGDINVGYFQENEQKLELKFVWTSNNKSILKTYLFTIINN
;
A
#
# COMPACT_ATOMS: atom_id res chain seq x y z
N MET A 1 -6.16 63.47 -33.20
CA MET A 1 -7.29 62.83 -32.49
C MET A 1 -7.79 61.68 -33.38
N LEU A 2 -8.26 60.58 -32.78
CA LEU A 2 -8.57 59.24 -33.33
C LEU A 2 -7.39 58.24 -33.42
N THR A 3 -7.27 57.40 -32.39
CA THR A 3 -6.63 56.09 -32.48
C THR A 3 -7.72 55.01 -32.39
N ASN A 4 -7.94 54.30 -33.50
CA ASN A 4 -8.79 53.11 -33.55
C ASN A 4 -8.11 51.98 -32.77
N LYS A 5 -8.60 51.67 -31.56
CA LYS A 5 -8.19 50.49 -30.79
C LYS A 5 -9.09 49.32 -31.18
N ILE A 6 -8.60 48.45 -32.07
CA ILE A 6 -9.22 47.15 -32.33
C ILE A 6 -9.02 46.27 -31.08
N LYS A 7 -10.11 46.01 -30.35
CA LYS A 7 -10.12 45.07 -29.22
C LYS A 7 -10.17 43.64 -29.78
N LYS A 8 -9.09 42.88 -29.64
CA LYS A 8 -9.09 41.44 -29.89
C LYS A 8 -9.84 40.75 -28.75
N ILE A 9 -11.00 40.18 -29.06
CA ILE A 9 -11.74 39.30 -28.14
C ILE A 9 -11.07 37.93 -28.22
N ILE A 10 -10.31 37.58 -27.18
CA ILE A 10 -9.81 36.22 -26.99
C ILE A 10 -10.89 35.48 -26.22
N VAL A 11 -11.59 34.58 -26.90
CA VAL A 11 -12.49 33.62 -26.26
C VAL A 11 -11.61 32.55 -25.64
N LEU A 12 -11.41 32.63 -24.32
CA LEU A 12 -10.78 31.55 -23.55
C LEU A 12 -11.80 30.41 -23.44
N SER A 13 -11.66 29.39 -24.28
CA SER A 13 -12.33 28.11 -24.05
C SER A 13 -11.83 27.55 -22.71
N LEU A 14 -12.74 27.33 -21.77
CA LEU A 14 -12.48 26.65 -20.50
C LEU A 14 -11.94 25.24 -20.78
N LEU A 15 -10.61 25.09 -20.79
CA LEU A 15 -10.00 23.78 -20.59
C LEU A 15 -10.23 23.40 -19.12
N SER A 16 -11.01 22.35 -18.92
CA SER A 16 -11.19 21.65 -17.66
C SER A 16 -9.86 21.44 -16.95
N THR A 17 -9.62 22.20 -15.88
CA THR A 17 -8.54 21.93 -14.94
C THR A 17 -8.88 20.67 -14.15
N VAL A 18 -8.37 19.53 -14.60
CA VAL A 18 -8.21 18.38 -13.70
C VAL A 18 -7.03 18.75 -12.79
N THR A 19 -7.32 19.23 -11.59
CA THR A 19 -6.30 19.36 -10.55
C THR A 19 -5.93 17.96 -10.07
N ILE A 20 -4.99 17.30 -10.76
CA ILE A 20 -4.28 16.15 -10.20
C ILE A 20 -3.22 16.71 -9.28
N SER A 21 -3.59 16.91 -8.01
CA SER A 21 -2.63 17.14 -6.93
C SER A 21 -2.66 15.97 -5.97
N SER A 22 -2.28 14.76 -6.43
CA SER A 22 -1.86 13.72 -5.50
C SER A 22 -0.39 13.95 -5.15
N ILE A 23 -0.17 14.74 -4.10
CA ILE A 23 1.16 15.07 -3.60
C ILE A 23 1.74 13.85 -2.85
N THR A 24 2.88 13.37 -3.37
CA THR A 24 3.95 12.56 -2.75
C THR A 24 3.59 11.28 -1.99
N ALA A 25 3.79 10.12 -2.65
CA ALA A 25 4.24 8.91 -1.95
C ALA A 25 5.78 8.96 -1.86
N LEU A 26 6.27 9.05 -0.63
CA LEU A 26 7.67 9.20 -0.22
C LEU A 26 8.64 8.17 -0.84
N ALA A 27 9.73 8.69 -1.42
CA ALA A 27 10.86 7.93 -1.99
C ALA A 27 11.85 7.42 -0.92
N PHE A 28 11.41 6.65 0.08
CA PHE A 28 12.22 6.35 1.28
C PHE A 28 12.62 4.88 1.53
N VAL A 29 12.58 3.96 0.55
CA VAL A 29 12.86 2.53 0.84
C VAL A 29 14.25 2.02 0.40
N LEU A 30 15.12 2.80 -0.25
CA LEU A 30 16.42 2.28 -0.71
C LEU A 30 17.63 2.97 -0.09
N ILE A 31 17.81 2.85 1.24
CA ILE A 31 19.13 3.09 1.86
C ILE A 31 19.51 1.96 2.83
N HIS A 32 20.51 1.19 2.36
CA HIS A 32 21.55 0.44 3.06
C HIS A 32 21.19 -0.79 3.91
N LYS A 33 21.33 -1.97 3.26
CA LYS A 33 21.79 -3.20 3.92
C LYS A 33 23.18 -3.58 3.38
N LYS A 34 24.23 -2.91 3.84
CA LYS A 34 25.62 -3.36 3.62
C LYS A 34 25.92 -4.47 4.63
N SER A 35 25.48 -5.68 4.32
CA SER A 35 25.83 -6.87 5.11
C SER A 35 27.20 -7.36 4.67
N GLN A 36 28.16 -7.26 5.60
CA GLN A 36 29.51 -7.82 5.53
C GLN A 36 29.45 -9.34 5.24
N GLN A 37 29.68 -9.76 4.00
CA GLN A 37 30.04 -11.14 3.69
C GLN A 37 31.51 -11.35 4.09
N LYS A 38 31.74 -11.76 5.34
CA LYS A 38 33.02 -12.34 5.74
C LYS A 38 32.97 -13.82 5.34
N VAL A 39 33.49 -14.12 4.15
CA VAL A 39 33.70 -15.49 3.67
C VAL A 39 34.80 -16.11 4.54
N ILE A 40 34.41 -16.96 5.50
CA ILE A 40 35.34 -17.82 6.22
C ILE A 40 35.45 -19.12 5.41
N LYS A 41 36.65 -19.37 4.92
CA LYS A 41 37.05 -20.59 4.20
C LYS A 41 37.03 -21.78 5.17
N ASN A 42 36.29 -22.82 4.83
CA ASN A 42 36.43 -24.12 5.47
C ASN A 42 37.75 -24.76 5.04
N LYS A 43 38.55 -25.17 6.03
CA LYS A 43 39.62 -26.14 5.85
C LYS A 43 39.53 -27.09 7.04
N ASP A 44 39.06 -28.30 6.78
CA ASP A 44 39.19 -29.43 7.69
C ASP A 44 40.68 -29.74 7.88
N ASP A 45 41.12 -29.90 9.13
CA ASP A 45 41.51 -31.23 9.62
C ASP A 45 41.88 -31.19 11.12
N GLN A 46 41.15 -32.01 11.87
CA GLN A 46 41.48 -32.81 13.07
C GLN A 46 42.52 -32.29 14.08
N THR A 47 42.16 -32.32 15.39
CA THR A 47 42.74 -33.25 16.40
C THR A 47 42.04 -33.11 17.78
N LYS A 48 41.56 -34.26 18.30
CA LYS A 48 41.30 -34.76 19.69
C LYS A 48 41.47 -33.79 20.90
N ASN A 49 40.50 -33.74 21.83
CA ASN A 49 40.38 -34.59 23.04
C ASN A 49 39.34 -34.09 24.09
N LYS A 50 38.60 -35.06 24.66
CA LYS A 50 38.02 -35.19 26.03
C LYS A 50 36.93 -34.24 26.57
N GLU A 51 35.79 -34.88 26.90
CA GLU A 51 34.93 -34.79 28.11
C GLU A 51 34.63 -33.38 28.68
N LYS A 52 33.37 -32.95 28.89
CA LYS A 52 32.38 -33.51 29.83
C LYS A 52 31.15 -32.57 29.85
N HIS A 53 30.02 -33.10 30.31
CA HIS A 53 28.77 -32.41 30.72
C HIS A 53 27.73 -32.02 29.66
N ASN A 54 26.73 -32.90 29.59
CA ASN A 54 25.31 -32.63 29.39
C ASN A 54 24.88 -31.20 29.72
N LYS A 55 24.51 -30.46 28.68
CA LYS A 55 23.39 -29.54 28.75
C LYS A 55 22.70 -29.56 27.38
N THR A 56 21.70 -30.43 27.27
CA THR A 56 20.69 -30.40 26.20
C THR A 56 20.00 -29.05 26.24
N LYS A 57 20.63 -28.04 25.65
CA LYS A 57 19.95 -26.81 25.23
C LYS A 57 19.30 -27.17 23.91
N LEU A 58 18.18 -27.90 24.01
CA LEU A 58 17.16 -27.88 22.98
C LEU A 58 16.69 -26.43 22.92
N LEU A 59 17.40 -25.60 22.14
CA LEU A 59 16.91 -24.31 21.72
C LEU A 59 15.66 -24.63 20.93
N LYS A 60 14.50 -24.52 21.60
CA LYS A 60 13.21 -24.39 20.95
C LYS A 60 13.41 -23.33 19.88
N GLN A 61 13.51 -23.79 18.64
CA GLN A 61 13.41 -22.98 17.46
C GLN A 61 11.98 -22.45 17.51
N LYS A 62 11.81 -21.32 18.21
CA LYS A 62 10.60 -20.53 18.19
C LYS A 62 10.56 -20.02 16.76
N ASN A 63 9.85 -20.75 15.90
CA ASN A 63 9.46 -20.28 14.58
C ASN A 63 8.85 -18.91 14.82
N THR A 64 9.64 -17.88 14.54
CA THR A 64 9.18 -16.51 14.60
C THR A 64 8.44 -16.36 13.30
N GLU A 65 7.14 -16.66 13.31
CA GLU A 65 6.29 -16.52 12.14
C GLU A 65 6.53 -15.12 11.57
N GLU A 66 6.98 -15.07 10.32
CA GLU A 66 7.24 -13.83 9.62
C GLU A 66 5.88 -13.16 9.38
N LEU A 67 5.72 -11.96 9.92
CA LEU A 67 4.48 -11.20 9.78
C LEU A 67 4.32 -10.78 8.31
N THR A 68 3.28 -11.29 7.65
CA THR A 68 2.95 -10.97 6.25
C THR A 68 1.75 -10.04 6.15
N ALA A 69 1.47 -9.53 4.95
CA ALA A 69 0.32 -8.67 4.69
C ALA A 69 -1.01 -9.38 5.01
N ASP A 70 -1.12 -10.68 4.74
CA ASP A 70 -2.34 -11.45 5.00
C ASP A 70 -2.57 -11.73 6.49
N ASN A 71 -1.54 -11.57 7.33
CA ASN A 71 -1.69 -11.62 8.78
C ASN A 71 -2.22 -10.30 9.38
N ILE A 72 -2.24 -9.21 8.61
CA ILE A 72 -2.58 -7.86 9.09
C ILE A 72 -3.85 -7.35 8.44
N PHE A 73 -3.91 -7.44 7.12
CA PHE A 73 -4.95 -6.84 6.31
C PHE A 73 -6.01 -7.88 5.94
N PRO A 74 -7.30 -7.51 5.99
CA PRO A 74 -8.38 -8.42 5.66
C PRO A 74 -8.41 -8.74 4.16
N THR A 75 -8.95 -9.90 3.81
CA THR A 75 -9.43 -10.14 2.45
C THR A 75 -10.74 -9.36 2.27
N VAL A 76 -10.90 -8.71 1.12
CA VAL A 76 -12.10 -7.92 0.79
C VAL A 76 -12.54 -8.22 -0.63
N ASP A 77 -13.85 -8.21 -0.86
CA ASP A 77 -14.45 -8.36 -2.18
C ASP A 77 -15.22 -7.08 -2.56
N ILE A 78 -15.26 -6.73 -3.84
CA ILE A 78 -16.02 -5.56 -4.31
C ILE A 78 -17.53 -5.70 -4.06
N THR A 79 -18.03 -6.94 -4.04
CA THR A 79 -19.44 -7.26 -3.81
C THR A 79 -19.93 -6.83 -2.42
N ASP A 80 -19.04 -6.82 -1.42
CA ASP A 80 -19.33 -6.33 -0.07
C ASP A 80 -19.75 -4.85 -0.04
N TYR A 81 -19.39 -4.10 -1.10
CA TYR A 81 -19.57 -2.66 -1.17
C TYR A 81 -20.62 -2.23 -2.21
N TYR A 82 -21.33 -3.17 -2.85
CA TYR A 82 -22.33 -2.85 -3.88
C TYR A 82 -23.46 -1.94 -3.37
N SER A 83 -23.80 -2.02 -2.08
CA SER A 83 -24.78 -1.12 -1.45
C SER A 83 -24.38 0.36 -1.48
N LYS A 84 -23.09 0.66 -1.75
CA LYS A 84 -22.54 2.02 -1.86
C LYS A 84 -22.35 2.49 -3.29
N ILE A 85 -22.59 1.63 -4.28
CA ILE A 85 -22.50 2.02 -5.69
C ILE A 85 -23.55 3.08 -5.98
N LYS A 86 -23.10 4.15 -6.63
CA LYS A 86 -23.99 5.16 -7.23
C LYS A 86 -24.01 5.00 -8.73
N ILE A 87 -25.10 5.45 -9.35
CA ILE A 87 -25.23 5.46 -10.81
C ILE A 87 -25.12 6.91 -11.31
N ARG A 88 -24.25 7.15 -12.28
CA ARG A 88 -24.10 8.42 -13.00
C ARG A 88 -24.06 8.12 -14.49
N ASN A 89 -24.89 8.82 -15.27
CA ASN A 89 -24.98 8.63 -16.72
C ASN A 89 -25.16 7.16 -17.12
N ASN A 90 -26.07 6.47 -16.42
CA ASN A 90 -26.37 5.05 -16.62
C ASN A 90 -25.17 4.09 -16.41
N LYS A 91 -24.13 4.54 -15.69
CA LYS A 91 -22.95 3.74 -15.32
C LYS A 91 -22.80 3.71 -13.80
N ALA A 92 -22.49 2.53 -13.27
CA ALA A 92 -22.11 2.38 -11.88
C ALA A 92 -20.74 3.04 -11.66
N ILE A 93 -20.63 3.87 -10.62
CA ILE A 93 -19.43 4.62 -10.29
C ILE A 93 -18.93 4.30 -8.88
N ILE A 94 -17.61 4.28 -8.74
CA ILE A 94 -16.88 4.32 -7.49
C ILE A 94 -16.65 5.80 -7.17
N ASN A 95 -17.41 6.34 -6.22
CA ASN A 95 -17.28 7.72 -5.79
C ASN A 95 -16.53 7.83 -4.46
N ASP A 96 -16.24 9.06 -4.02
CA ASP A 96 -15.51 9.32 -2.77
C ASP A 96 -16.17 8.70 -1.54
N ASP A 97 -17.51 8.70 -1.47
CA ASP A 97 -18.23 8.07 -0.35
C ASP A 97 -17.97 6.56 -0.28
N MET A 98 -17.97 5.88 -1.43
CA MET A 98 -17.68 4.46 -1.52
C MET A 98 -16.22 4.20 -1.16
N ILE A 99 -15.28 5.02 -1.64
CA ILE A 99 -13.85 4.93 -1.30
C ILE A 99 -13.65 5.06 0.21
N ALA A 100 -14.22 6.11 0.83
CA ALA A 100 -14.11 6.34 2.26
C ALA A 100 -14.71 5.19 3.07
N PHE A 101 -15.85 4.65 2.63
CA PHE A 101 -16.48 3.50 3.26
C PHE A 101 -15.60 2.24 3.20
N ILE A 102 -15.05 1.91 2.03
CA ILE A 102 -14.14 0.77 1.85
C ILE A 102 -12.92 0.92 2.77
N ILE A 103 -12.29 2.10 2.78
CA ILE A 103 -11.13 2.36 3.62
C ILE A 103 -11.47 2.16 5.10
N GLN A 104 -12.60 2.70 5.55
CA GLN A 104 -13.02 2.57 6.93
C GLN A 104 -13.31 1.11 7.31
N ASP A 105 -13.95 0.35 6.41
CA ASP A 105 -14.25 -1.07 6.64
C ASP A 105 -12.98 -1.93 6.73
N ILE A 106 -12.02 -1.71 5.81
CA ILE A 106 -10.71 -2.38 5.85
C ILE A 106 -10.02 -2.12 7.19
N ILE A 107 -9.93 -0.86 7.62
CA ILE A 107 -9.25 -0.49 8.87
C ILE A 107 -9.94 -1.17 10.07
N LYS A 108 -11.27 -1.20 10.11
CA LYS A 108 -12.04 -1.84 11.20
C LYS A 108 -11.82 -3.35 11.28
N LYS A 109 -11.52 -3.99 10.15
CA LYS A 109 -11.35 -5.45 10.03
C LYS A 109 -9.88 -5.90 10.10
N MET A 110 -8.93 -4.98 10.32
CA MET A 110 -7.52 -5.34 10.47
C MET A 110 -7.31 -6.22 11.70
N ALA A 111 -6.42 -7.21 11.59
CA ALA A 111 -6.11 -8.15 12.68
C ALA A 111 -5.22 -7.55 13.77
N VAL A 112 -4.70 -6.34 13.55
CA VAL A 112 -3.80 -5.62 14.46
C VAL A 112 -4.50 -4.46 15.13
N ASN A 113 -4.13 -4.19 16.39
CA ASN A 113 -4.69 -3.11 17.20
C ASN A 113 -3.67 -1.98 17.51
N GLN A 114 -2.46 -2.06 16.95
CA GLN A 114 -1.37 -1.12 17.19
C GLN A 114 -0.60 -0.85 15.89
N GLY A 115 0.10 0.28 15.84
CA GLY A 115 0.86 0.75 14.68
C GLY A 115 0.14 1.83 13.90
N ASP A 116 0.86 2.43 12.96
CA ASP A 116 0.38 3.52 12.12
C ASP A 116 -0.09 3.00 10.77
N ILE A 117 -1.19 3.56 10.27
CA ILE A 117 -1.75 3.25 8.94
C ILE A 117 -1.64 4.47 8.05
N ASN A 118 -0.95 4.32 6.93
CA ASN A 118 -1.00 5.27 5.82
C ASN A 118 -1.81 4.67 4.68
N VAL A 119 -2.75 5.45 4.15
CA VAL A 119 -3.62 5.03 3.06
C VAL A 119 -3.45 6.01 1.91
N GLY A 120 -3.31 5.48 0.70
CA GLY A 120 -3.38 6.23 -0.54
C GLY A 120 -4.32 5.55 -1.52
N TYR A 121 -4.87 6.31 -2.46
CA TYR A 121 -5.67 5.75 -3.54
C TYR A 121 -5.37 6.40 -4.88
N PHE A 122 -5.61 5.64 -5.94
CA PHE A 122 -5.56 6.11 -7.32
C PHE A 122 -6.81 5.61 -8.04
N GLN A 123 -7.52 6.53 -8.67
CA GLN A 123 -8.70 6.22 -9.46
C GLN A 123 -8.38 6.41 -10.94
N GLU A 124 -8.21 5.31 -11.68
CA GLU A 124 -7.92 5.34 -13.12
C GLU A 124 -9.10 5.92 -13.89
N ASN A 125 -10.32 5.55 -13.49
CA ASN A 125 -11.58 6.06 -14.01
C ASN A 125 -12.72 5.84 -13.00
N GLU A 126 -13.95 6.25 -13.36
CA GLU A 126 -15.12 6.13 -12.47
C GLU A 126 -15.44 4.68 -12.03
N GLN A 127 -14.85 3.64 -12.61
CA GLN A 127 -15.14 2.23 -12.33
C GLN A 127 -13.93 1.42 -11.86
N LYS A 128 -12.74 2.03 -11.79
CA LYS A 128 -11.48 1.37 -11.39
C LYS A 128 -10.77 2.15 -10.29
N LEU A 129 -10.53 1.47 -9.18
CA LEU A 129 -9.88 2.03 -8.00
C LEU A 129 -8.75 1.13 -7.53
N GLU A 130 -7.60 1.73 -7.26
CA GLU A 130 -6.49 1.12 -6.55
C GLU A 130 -6.37 1.75 -5.16
N LEU A 131 -6.43 0.93 -4.11
CA LEU A 131 -6.14 1.35 -2.73
C LEU A 131 -4.81 0.75 -2.28
N LYS A 132 -3.95 1.59 -1.68
CA LYS A 132 -2.67 1.19 -1.10
C LYS A 132 -2.68 1.47 0.39
N PHE A 133 -2.48 0.42 1.18
CA PHE A 133 -2.35 0.50 2.63
C PHE A 133 -0.92 0.17 3.04
N VAL A 134 -0.32 1.02 3.84
CA VAL A 134 0.99 0.78 4.46
C VAL A 134 0.79 0.81 5.96
N TRP A 135 0.93 -0.35 6.60
CA TRP A 135 0.98 -0.46 8.05
C TRP A 135 2.42 -0.44 8.52
N THR A 136 2.71 0.32 9.58
CA THR A 136 4.05 0.42 10.16
C THR A 136 4.00 0.23 11.67
N SER A 137 4.89 -0.62 12.19
CA SER A 137 5.06 -0.84 13.64
C SER A 137 6.44 -1.38 13.94
N ASN A 138 7.07 -0.90 15.01
CA ASN A 138 8.37 -1.39 15.50
C ASN A 138 9.43 -1.57 14.38
N ASN A 139 9.60 -0.53 13.56
CA ASN A 139 10.51 -0.49 12.40
C ASN A 139 10.21 -1.50 11.28
N LYS A 140 9.04 -2.13 11.27
CA LYS A 140 8.54 -2.95 10.16
C LYS A 140 7.47 -2.18 9.42
N SER A 141 7.45 -2.32 8.10
CA SER A 141 6.43 -1.75 7.24
C SER A 141 5.92 -2.83 6.28
N ILE A 142 4.61 -2.93 6.14
CA ILE A 142 3.95 -3.93 5.30
C ILE A 142 2.93 -3.22 4.41
N LEU A 143 3.07 -3.45 3.10
CA LEU A 143 2.22 -2.89 2.06
C LEU A 143 1.16 -3.92 1.63
N LYS A 144 -0.09 -3.47 1.47
CA LYS A 144 -1.15 -4.20 0.78
C LYS A 144 -1.80 -3.29 -0.26
N THR A 145 -2.03 -3.85 -1.44
CA THR A 145 -2.75 -3.17 -2.52
C THR A 145 -4.04 -3.92 -2.82
N TYR A 146 -5.15 -3.18 -2.91
CA TYR A 146 -6.45 -3.68 -3.35
C TYR A 146 -6.82 -3.04 -4.68
N LEU A 147 -7.35 -3.86 -5.58
CA LEU A 147 -7.84 -3.43 -6.89
C LEU A 147 -9.32 -3.71 -6.97
N PHE A 148 -10.10 -2.67 -7.22
CA PHE A 148 -11.54 -2.75 -7.39
C PHE A 148 -11.89 -2.35 -8.81
N THR A 149 -12.74 -3.17 -9.45
CA THR A 149 -13.24 -2.92 -10.80
C THR A 149 -14.71 -3.27 -10.84
N ILE A 150 -15.54 -2.33 -11.30
CA ILE A 150 -16.94 -2.60 -11.61
C ILE A 150 -17.04 -3.02 -13.07
N ILE A 151 -17.59 -4.21 -13.31
CA ILE A 151 -17.85 -4.73 -14.65
C ILE A 151 -19.34 -4.52 -14.93
N ASN A 152 -19.67 -3.78 -16.00
CA ASN A 152 -21.04 -3.68 -16.47
C ASN A 152 -21.33 -4.90 -17.35
N ASN A 153 -22.31 -5.71 -16.96
CA ASN A 153 -22.84 -6.78 -17.82
C ASN A 153 -23.86 -6.23 -18.82
#